data_AF-A0A847GI15-F1
#
_entry.id   AF-A0A847GI15-F1
#
_cell.length_a   1.000
_cell.length_b   1.000
_cell.length_c   1.000
_cell.angle_alpha   90.00
_cell.angle_beta   90.00
_cell.angle_gamma   90.00
#
_symmetry.space_group_name_H-M   'P 1'
#
loop_
_entity.id
_entity.type
_entity.pdbx_description
1 polymer ?
#
loop_
_entity_poly.entity_id
_entity_poly.type
_entity_poly.pdbx_seq_one_letter_code
_entity_poly.pdbx_strand_id
1 'polypeptide(L)'
;MRYSCSILVCCLLSSGMTAAQEKPGNPTPAEQAVRQMSQRLVEAYNDGQAQAIASAFLPEGEAVDEEGNVYRGRDQVAQIFTKFFEKFPGVKMTLDVASVRVLGSGLAVEDGTRKVVTQDGKGQATNRYTVMYVQRDGQWLVASARESAADKEPAPHERLLPLAWLAGDWVDENAESVVLMNCRWSEDGNFLLMDYTVKIQGRPTMKTSQRIGWDPLHQRLRSWAFDSDGGYGDAHWTAIDTGWVVKSSAVLPDGQTGSATLFIEPVDKDKFVMRGFDRILGDTTKDDYEVTIVRRPPPPSN
;
A
#
# COMPACT_ATOMS: atom_id res chain seq x y z
N MET A 1 22.42 31.59 30.75
CA MET A 1 21.04 31.43 30.24
C MET A 1 21.13 30.71 28.91
N ARG A 2 20.76 29.43 28.86
CA ARG A 2 20.77 28.60 27.65
C ARG A 2 19.37 28.69 27.04
N TYR A 3 19.24 29.29 25.87
CA TYR A 3 18.00 29.30 25.11
C TYR A 3 17.89 27.98 24.36
N SER A 4 17.12 27.04 24.91
CA SER A 4 16.76 25.79 24.24
C SER A 4 15.57 26.04 23.32
N CYS A 5 15.84 26.33 22.05
CA CYS A 5 14.84 26.20 20.99
C CYS A 5 14.75 24.71 20.61
N SER A 6 14.12 23.92 21.48
CA SER A 6 13.96 22.48 21.31
C SER A 6 12.67 22.22 20.53
N ILE A 7 12.77 22.19 19.21
CA ILE A 7 11.74 21.58 18.36
C ILE A 7 11.91 20.08 18.51
N LEU A 8 11.05 19.47 19.31
CA LEU A 8 11.08 18.04 19.57
C LEU A 8 9.81 17.33 19.10
N VAL A 9 10.04 16.10 18.64
CA VAL A 9 9.23 15.13 17.92
C VAL A 9 9.47 13.79 18.66
N CYS A 10 8.49 12.96 19.07
CA CYS A 10 8.62 11.52 19.52
C CYS A 10 7.35 10.61 19.97
N CYS A 11 7.52 9.36 20.40
CA CYS A 11 6.57 8.27 20.51
C CYS A 11 5.51 8.34 21.62
N LEU A 12 4.39 7.65 21.35
CA LEU A 12 3.49 7.05 22.33
C LEU A 12 3.73 5.54 22.48
N LEU A 13 3.41 5.07 23.68
CA LEU A 13 3.33 3.68 24.14
C LEU A 13 2.24 2.89 23.40
N SER A 14 2.53 1.65 23.02
CA SER A 14 1.56 0.70 22.49
C SER A 14 0.91 -0.11 23.62
N SER A 15 -0.33 0.22 23.97
CA SER A 15 -1.20 -0.71 24.70
C SER A 15 -1.76 -1.75 23.73
N GLY A 16 -1.29 -2.98 23.84
CA GLY A 16 -1.78 -4.11 23.06
C GLY A 16 -3.19 -4.52 23.51
N MET A 17 -4.20 -4.13 22.75
CA MET A 17 -5.44 -4.90 22.65
C MET A 17 -5.27 -5.88 21.49
N THR A 18 -4.88 -7.11 21.83
CA THR A 18 -4.90 -8.23 20.90
C THR A 18 -6.35 -8.53 20.56
N ALA A 19 -6.84 -8.03 19.42
CA ALA A 19 -8.00 -8.62 18.80
C ALA A 19 -7.63 -10.08 18.50
N ALA A 20 -8.29 -11.02 19.17
CA ALA A 20 -8.12 -12.44 18.89
C ALA A 20 -8.56 -12.69 17.44
N GLN A 21 -7.60 -12.74 16.55
CA GLN A 21 -7.80 -13.18 15.18
C GLN A 21 -8.14 -14.67 15.27
N GLU A 22 -9.41 -15.02 15.06
CA GLU A 22 -9.85 -16.42 15.03
C GLU A 22 -8.94 -17.18 14.05
N LYS A 23 -8.19 -18.15 14.59
CA LYS A 23 -7.39 -19.05 13.79
C LYS A 23 -8.35 -19.79 12.85
N PRO A 24 -8.11 -19.82 11.53
CA PRO A 24 -8.96 -20.60 10.63
C PRO A 24 -9.01 -22.04 11.14
N GLY A 25 -10.23 -22.55 11.39
CA GLY A 25 -10.42 -23.96 11.72
C GLY A 25 -9.89 -24.84 10.59
N ASN A 26 -9.61 -26.12 10.87
CA ASN A 26 -9.16 -27.04 9.85
C ASN A 26 -10.18 -27.12 8.70
N PRO A 27 -9.74 -27.15 7.42
CA PRO A 27 -10.65 -27.22 6.29
C PRO A 27 -11.58 -28.43 6.36
N THR A 28 -12.86 -28.22 6.06
CA THR A 28 -13.83 -29.32 5.98
C THR A 28 -13.51 -30.26 4.81
N PRO A 29 -13.97 -31.53 4.81
CA PRO A 29 -13.78 -32.43 3.66
C PRO A 29 -14.33 -31.86 2.34
N ALA A 30 -15.45 -31.14 2.39
CA ALA A 30 -16.01 -30.46 1.23
C ALA A 30 -15.10 -29.33 0.72
N GLU A 31 -14.57 -28.52 1.63
CA GLU A 31 -13.60 -27.48 1.29
C GLU A 31 -12.33 -28.07 0.65
N GLN A 32 -11.81 -29.17 1.21
CA GLN A 32 -10.66 -29.88 0.66
C GLN A 32 -10.93 -30.41 -0.75
N ALA A 33 -12.11 -30.97 -0.99
CA ALA A 33 -12.51 -31.47 -2.32
C ALA A 33 -12.61 -30.33 -3.36
N VAL A 34 -13.11 -29.16 -2.97
CA VAL A 34 -13.14 -27.97 -3.83
C VAL A 34 -11.73 -27.47 -4.13
N ARG A 35 -10.86 -27.38 -3.12
CA ARG A 35 -9.44 -27.00 -3.32
C ARG A 35 -8.71 -27.96 -4.25
N GLN A 36 -8.96 -29.26 -4.14
CA GLN A 36 -8.42 -30.26 -5.07
C GLN A 36 -8.96 -30.08 -6.49
N MET A 37 -10.23 -29.69 -6.64
CA MET A 37 -10.81 -29.40 -7.94
C MET A 37 -10.13 -28.18 -8.60
N SER A 38 -9.92 -27.10 -7.84
CA SER A 38 -9.16 -25.92 -8.28
C SER A 38 -7.73 -26.28 -8.72
N GLN A 39 -7.04 -27.13 -7.95
CA GLN A 39 -5.70 -27.59 -8.31
C GLN A 39 -5.68 -28.40 -9.63
N ARG A 40 -6.67 -29.27 -9.87
CA ARG A 40 -6.78 -29.99 -11.16
C ARG A 40 -7.02 -29.06 -12.34
N LEU A 41 -7.77 -27.97 -12.15
CA LEU A 41 -7.94 -26.94 -13.17
C LEU A 41 -6.62 -26.24 -13.49
N VAL A 42 -5.80 -25.94 -12.48
CA VAL A 42 -4.45 -25.38 -12.67
C VAL A 42 -3.56 -26.34 -13.46
N GLU A 43 -3.58 -27.63 -13.14
CA GLU A 43 -2.82 -28.66 -13.85
C GLU A 43 -3.27 -28.78 -15.31
N ALA A 44 -4.57 -28.92 -15.55
CA ALA A 44 -5.13 -28.99 -16.91
C ALA A 44 -4.80 -27.74 -17.75
N TYR A 45 -4.85 -26.55 -17.14
CA TYR A 45 -4.43 -25.31 -17.79
C TYR A 45 -2.95 -25.32 -18.14
N ASN A 46 -2.10 -25.67 -17.18
CA ASN A 46 -0.64 -25.67 -17.36
C ASN A 46 -0.18 -26.70 -18.38
N ASP A 47 -0.95 -27.77 -18.59
CA ASP A 47 -0.71 -28.80 -19.60
C ASP A 47 -1.40 -28.49 -20.95
N GLY A 48 -2.09 -27.35 -21.08
CA GLY A 48 -2.76 -26.93 -22.32
C GLY A 48 -3.99 -27.79 -22.67
N GLN A 49 -4.60 -28.47 -21.71
CA GLN A 49 -5.69 -29.43 -21.91
C GLN A 49 -7.05 -28.74 -21.89
N ALA A 50 -7.39 -28.01 -22.96
CA ALA A 50 -8.64 -27.25 -23.07
C ALA A 50 -9.90 -28.10 -22.79
N GLN A 51 -9.94 -29.35 -23.28
CA GLN A 51 -11.06 -30.27 -23.07
C GLN A 51 -11.16 -30.74 -21.62
N ALA A 52 -10.04 -30.90 -20.92
CA ALA A 52 -10.05 -31.25 -19.50
C ALA A 52 -10.57 -30.09 -18.65
N ILE A 53 -10.18 -28.85 -18.99
CA ILE A 53 -10.74 -27.64 -18.37
C ILE A 53 -12.25 -27.57 -18.61
N ALA A 54 -12.71 -27.74 -19.85
CA ALA A 54 -14.14 -27.70 -20.14
C ALA A 54 -14.93 -28.80 -19.42
N SER A 55 -14.35 -30.00 -19.27
CA SER A 55 -15.00 -31.14 -18.59
C SER A 55 -15.20 -30.90 -17.09
N ALA A 56 -14.41 -29.99 -16.49
CA ALA A 56 -14.57 -29.55 -15.11
C ALA A 56 -15.82 -28.67 -14.87
N PHE A 57 -16.41 -28.10 -15.92
CA PHE A 57 -17.62 -27.29 -15.83
C PHE A 57 -18.87 -28.18 -15.86
N LEU A 58 -19.98 -27.68 -15.32
CA LEU A 58 -21.30 -28.20 -15.64
C LEU A 58 -21.54 -28.13 -17.17
N PRO A 59 -22.41 -28.99 -17.74
CA PRO A 59 -22.78 -28.91 -19.16
C PRO A 59 -23.21 -27.50 -19.58
N GLU A 60 -23.96 -26.81 -18.71
CA GLU A 60 -24.47 -25.45 -18.83
C GLU A 60 -23.62 -24.38 -18.11
N GLY A 61 -22.45 -24.76 -17.58
CA GLY A 61 -21.58 -23.85 -16.84
C GLY A 61 -21.02 -22.74 -17.72
N GLU A 62 -20.61 -21.62 -17.12
CA GLU A 62 -20.09 -20.47 -17.85
C GLU A 62 -18.73 -19.97 -17.32
N ALA A 63 -17.94 -19.42 -18.25
CA ALA A 63 -16.76 -18.62 -17.93
C ALA A 63 -16.99 -17.18 -18.39
N VAL A 64 -16.60 -16.21 -17.56
CA VAL A 64 -16.69 -14.78 -17.85
C VAL A 64 -15.32 -14.14 -17.68
N ASP A 65 -14.80 -13.53 -18.74
CA ASP A 65 -13.50 -12.84 -18.70
C ASP A 65 -13.59 -11.43 -18.09
N GLU A 66 -12.44 -10.78 -17.93
CA GLU A 66 -12.32 -9.46 -17.30
C GLU A 66 -13.02 -8.34 -18.09
N GLU A 67 -13.19 -8.52 -19.40
CA GLU A 67 -13.96 -7.61 -20.27
C GLU A 67 -15.47 -7.87 -20.22
N GLY A 68 -15.91 -8.92 -19.52
CA GLY A 68 -17.31 -9.28 -19.36
C GLY A 68 -17.87 -10.12 -20.51
N ASN A 69 -17.04 -10.68 -21.41
CA ASN A 69 -17.50 -11.64 -22.40
C ASN A 69 -17.88 -12.94 -21.70
N VAL A 70 -18.95 -13.58 -22.17
CA VAL A 70 -19.52 -14.78 -21.55
C VAL A 70 -19.39 -15.97 -22.49
N TYR A 71 -18.78 -17.06 -22.02
CA TYR A 71 -18.62 -18.32 -22.72
C TYR A 71 -19.45 -19.39 -22.02
N ARG A 72 -20.52 -19.85 -22.67
CA ARG A 72 -21.52 -20.76 -22.08
C ARG A 72 -21.39 -22.18 -22.61
N GLY A 73 -21.41 -23.11 -21.67
CA GLY A 73 -21.30 -24.54 -21.91
C GLY A 73 -19.90 -24.99 -22.28
N ARG A 74 -19.69 -26.30 -22.15
CA ARG A 74 -18.37 -26.93 -22.31
C ARG A 74 -17.73 -26.67 -23.67
N ASP A 75 -18.52 -26.60 -24.74
CA ASP A 75 -18.01 -26.39 -26.10
C ASP A 75 -17.37 -25.00 -26.25
N GLN A 76 -18.03 -23.94 -25.78
CA GLN A 76 -17.48 -22.59 -25.87
C GLN A 76 -16.26 -22.44 -24.96
N VAL A 77 -16.31 -23.00 -23.74
CA VAL A 77 -15.18 -23.02 -22.80
C VAL A 77 -13.97 -23.73 -23.41
N ALA A 78 -14.16 -24.92 -23.99
CA ALA A 78 -13.09 -25.64 -24.67
C ALA A 78 -12.51 -24.81 -25.83
N GLN A 79 -13.38 -24.22 -26.66
CA GLN A 79 -12.96 -23.44 -27.82
C GLN A 79 -12.08 -22.24 -27.43
N ILE A 80 -12.43 -21.50 -26.38
CA ILE A 80 -11.64 -20.34 -25.96
C ILE A 80 -10.30 -20.72 -25.38
N PHE A 81 -10.22 -21.82 -24.62
CA PHE A 81 -8.95 -22.29 -24.07
C PHE A 81 -8.06 -22.89 -25.17
N THR A 82 -8.63 -23.60 -26.15
CA THR A 82 -7.89 -24.07 -27.34
C THR A 82 -7.25 -22.90 -28.08
N LYS A 83 -8.03 -21.87 -28.44
CA LYS A 83 -7.50 -20.67 -29.11
C LYS A 83 -6.45 -19.95 -28.27
N PHE A 84 -6.65 -19.89 -26.95
CA PHE A 84 -5.71 -19.26 -26.04
C PHE A 84 -4.38 -20.01 -26.00
N PHE A 85 -4.38 -21.34 -25.91
CA PHE A 85 -3.15 -22.15 -25.89
C PHE A 85 -2.46 -22.19 -27.25
N GLU A 86 -3.18 -22.11 -28.36
CA GLU A 86 -2.60 -21.93 -29.70
C GLU A 86 -1.85 -20.59 -29.82
N LYS A 87 -2.45 -19.52 -29.27
CA LYS A 87 -1.85 -18.18 -29.28
C LYS A 87 -0.70 -18.03 -28.28
N PHE A 88 -0.79 -18.69 -27.13
CA PHE A 88 0.19 -18.62 -26.04
C PHE A 88 0.67 -20.01 -25.62
N PRO A 89 1.46 -20.72 -26.46
CA PRO A 89 2.01 -22.02 -26.11
C PRO A 89 2.85 -21.95 -24.83
N GLY A 90 2.70 -22.95 -23.96
CA GLY A 90 3.50 -23.06 -22.73
C GLY A 90 3.18 -22.04 -21.63
N VAL A 91 2.12 -21.23 -21.80
CA VAL A 91 1.61 -20.32 -20.77
C VAL A 91 1.30 -21.06 -19.47
N LYS A 92 1.60 -20.44 -18.33
CA LYS A 92 1.37 -21.01 -17.01
C LYS A 92 0.45 -20.14 -16.18
N MET A 93 -0.39 -20.78 -15.38
CA MET A 93 -1.31 -20.18 -14.41
C MET A 93 -0.93 -20.62 -13.00
N THR A 94 -1.07 -19.68 -12.05
CA THR A 94 -1.11 -19.95 -10.62
C THR A 94 -2.35 -19.29 -10.02
N LEU A 95 -2.90 -19.92 -8.98
CA LEU A 95 -4.01 -19.37 -8.20
C LEU A 95 -3.53 -19.14 -6.77
N ASP A 96 -3.73 -17.92 -6.27
CA ASP A 96 -3.64 -17.58 -4.87
C ASP A 96 -5.06 -17.58 -4.30
N VAL A 97 -5.44 -18.69 -3.66
CA VAL A 97 -6.79 -18.92 -3.15
C VAL A 97 -6.97 -18.15 -1.84
N ALA A 98 -7.72 -17.05 -1.89
CA ALA A 98 -7.98 -16.21 -0.72
C ALA A 98 -9.00 -16.84 0.23
N SER A 99 -10.07 -17.43 -0.30
CA SER A 99 -11.07 -18.12 0.52
C SER A 99 -11.81 -19.21 -0.25
N VAL A 100 -12.26 -20.24 0.48
CA VAL A 100 -13.24 -21.22 0.00
C VAL A 100 -14.36 -21.28 1.01
N ARG A 101 -15.58 -20.98 0.58
CA ARG A 101 -16.78 -20.92 1.42
C ARG A 101 -17.78 -21.97 0.93
N VAL A 102 -18.02 -23.00 1.75
CA VAL A 102 -19.05 -24.01 1.47
C VAL A 102 -20.40 -23.48 1.95
N LEU A 103 -21.34 -23.25 1.03
CA LEU A 103 -22.63 -22.59 1.25
C LEU A 103 -23.79 -23.59 1.28
N GLY A 104 -23.58 -24.76 1.91
CA GLY A 104 -24.53 -25.87 1.97
C GLY A 104 -23.98 -27.17 1.38
N SER A 105 -24.81 -28.20 1.28
CA SER A 105 -24.39 -29.57 0.96
C SER A 105 -23.89 -29.80 -0.47
N GLY A 106 -23.95 -28.81 -1.35
CA GLY A 106 -23.55 -28.96 -2.75
C GLY A 106 -23.27 -27.65 -3.47
N LEU A 107 -22.96 -26.58 -2.72
CA LEU A 107 -22.61 -25.27 -3.27
C LEU A 107 -21.36 -24.77 -2.55
N ALA A 108 -20.37 -24.31 -3.30
CA ALA A 108 -19.19 -23.67 -2.76
C ALA A 108 -18.77 -22.48 -3.62
N VAL A 109 -18.12 -21.50 -3.00
CA VAL A 109 -17.55 -20.33 -3.67
C VAL A 109 -16.08 -20.24 -3.30
N GLU A 110 -15.24 -20.09 -4.31
CA GLU A 110 -13.81 -19.81 -4.17
C GLU A 110 -13.54 -18.40 -4.69
N ASP A 111 -12.86 -17.60 -3.88
CA ASP A 111 -12.42 -16.26 -4.24
C ASP A 111 -10.89 -16.22 -4.17
N GLY A 112 -10.24 -15.57 -5.13
CA GLY A 112 -8.79 -15.49 -5.15
C GLY A 112 -8.23 -14.60 -6.23
N THR A 113 -6.91 -14.71 -6.41
CA THR A 113 -6.17 -14.02 -7.47
C THR A 113 -5.53 -15.03 -8.41
N ARG A 114 -5.77 -14.87 -9.71
CA ARG A 114 -5.16 -15.66 -10.78
C ARG A 114 -3.99 -14.89 -11.36
N LYS A 115 -2.84 -15.54 -11.51
CA LYS A 115 -1.69 -15.00 -12.24
C LYS A 115 -1.41 -15.88 -13.44
N VAL A 116 -1.17 -15.26 -14.59
CA VAL A 116 -0.81 -15.93 -15.83
C VAL A 116 0.50 -15.36 -16.35
N VAL A 117 1.41 -16.24 -16.77
CA VAL A 117 2.74 -15.88 -17.28
C VAL A 117 3.01 -16.63 -18.59
N THR A 118 3.38 -15.90 -19.65
CA THR A 118 3.78 -16.51 -20.93
C THR A 118 5.10 -17.27 -20.80
N GLN A 119 5.37 -18.22 -21.69
CA GLN A 119 6.56 -19.07 -21.64
C GLN A 119 7.88 -18.27 -21.60
N ASP A 120 7.93 -17.12 -22.27
CA ASP A 120 9.09 -16.22 -22.30
C ASP A 120 9.18 -15.26 -21.10
N GLY A 121 8.20 -15.30 -20.18
CA GLY A 121 8.11 -14.45 -18.99
C GLY A 121 7.74 -12.99 -19.25
N LYS A 122 7.54 -12.57 -20.51
CA LYS A 122 7.30 -11.16 -20.85
C LYS A 122 5.85 -10.74 -20.72
N GLY A 123 4.91 -11.65 -21.02
CA GLY A 123 3.48 -11.44 -20.82
C GLY A 123 3.08 -11.90 -19.42
N GLN A 124 2.56 -10.98 -18.61
CA GLN A 124 2.04 -11.27 -17.28
C GLN A 124 0.69 -10.60 -17.09
N ALA A 125 -0.27 -11.34 -16.53
CA ALA A 125 -1.59 -10.83 -16.17
C ALA A 125 -1.94 -11.28 -14.75
N THR A 126 -2.64 -10.43 -14.00
CA THR A 126 -3.12 -10.72 -12.65
C THR A 126 -4.57 -10.26 -12.54
N ASN A 127 -5.48 -11.21 -12.26
CA ASN A 127 -6.92 -10.97 -12.20
C ASN A 127 -7.48 -11.45 -10.86
N ARG A 128 -8.48 -10.75 -10.33
CA ARG A 128 -9.32 -11.33 -9.27
C ARG A 128 -10.32 -12.27 -9.91
N TYR A 129 -10.60 -13.38 -9.25
CA TYR A 129 -11.60 -14.33 -9.71
C TYR A 129 -12.55 -14.76 -8.60
N THR A 130 -13.74 -15.17 -9.02
CA THR A 130 -14.70 -15.93 -8.22
C THR A 130 -15.13 -17.16 -9.00
N VAL A 131 -15.02 -18.34 -8.39
CA VAL A 131 -15.54 -19.61 -8.94
C VAL A 131 -16.66 -20.12 -8.05
N MET A 132 -17.81 -20.38 -8.66
CA MET A 132 -18.93 -21.08 -8.05
C MET A 132 -18.91 -22.54 -8.45
N TYR A 133 -18.91 -23.43 -7.47
CA TYR A 133 -18.94 -24.88 -7.66
C TYR A 133 -20.28 -25.45 -7.21
N VAL A 134 -20.78 -26.42 -7.97
CA VAL A 134 -21.96 -27.22 -7.61
C VAL A 134 -21.57 -28.69 -7.55
N GLN A 135 -22.05 -29.41 -6.54
CA GLN A 135 -21.87 -30.85 -6.45
C GLN A 135 -22.97 -31.60 -7.22
N ARG A 136 -22.59 -32.45 -8.17
CA ARG A 136 -23.47 -33.36 -8.92
C ARG A 136 -22.87 -34.76 -8.91
N ASP A 137 -23.68 -35.77 -8.54
CA ASP A 137 -23.27 -37.18 -8.52
C ASP A 137 -21.94 -37.43 -7.76
N GLY A 138 -21.76 -36.71 -6.65
CA GLY A 138 -20.56 -36.77 -5.81
C GLY A 138 -19.36 -35.98 -6.32
N GLN A 139 -19.45 -35.35 -7.50
CA GLN A 139 -18.38 -34.57 -8.11
C GLN A 139 -18.65 -33.06 -8.01
N TRP A 140 -17.64 -32.29 -7.63
CA TRP A 140 -17.70 -30.83 -7.68
C TRP A 140 -17.37 -30.36 -9.10
N LEU A 141 -18.27 -29.57 -9.69
CA LEU A 141 -18.15 -29.02 -11.03
C LEU A 141 -18.30 -27.50 -10.99
N VAL A 142 -17.63 -26.81 -11.89
CA VAL A 142 -17.73 -25.35 -12.02
C VAL A 142 -19.07 -24.98 -12.66
N ALA A 143 -19.88 -24.22 -11.94
CA ALA A 143 -21.11 -23.63 -12.47
C ALA A 143 -20.84 -22.27 -13.14
N SER A 144 -20.00 -21.45 -12.51
CA SER A 144 -19.59 -20.15 -13.03
C SER A 144 -18.16 -19.84 -12.59
N ALA A 145 -17.31 -19.45 -13.53
CA ALA A 145 -16.02 -18.82 -13.24
C ALA A 145 -16.04 -17.40 -13.79
N ARG A 146 -15.73 -16.41 -12.96
CA ARG A 146 -15.76 -14.99 -13.34
C ARG A 146 -14.47 -14.31 -12.96
N GLU A 147 -13.91 -13.57 -13.90
CA GLU A 147 -12.74 -12.73 -13.69
C GLU A 147 -13.10 -11.25 -13.68
N SER A 148 -12.26 -10.48 -13.00
CA SER A 148 -12.28 -9.02 -12.99
C SER A 148 -10.85 -8.54 -12.87
N ALA A 149 -10.58 -7.33 -13.37
CA ALA A 149 -9.25 -6.74 -13.22
C ALA A 149 -8.84 -6.73 -11.74
N ALA A 150 -7.65 -7.29 -11.44
CA ALA A 150 -7.06 -7.03 -10.14
C ALA A 150 -6.74 -5.52 -10.09
N ASP A 151 -7.08 -4.86 -8.98
CA ASP A 151 -6.63 -3.48 -8.80
C ASP A 151 -5.10 -3.52 -8.89
N LYS A 152 -4.54 -2.81 -9.87
CA LYS A 152 -3.09 -2.65 -9.93
C LYS A 152 -2.70 -1.91 -8.66
N GLU A 153 -2.02 -2.59 -7.75
CA GLU A 153 -1.50 -1.91 -6.56
C GLU A 153 -0.64 -0.74 -7.03
N PRO A 154 -0.90 0.48 -6.54
CA PRO A 154 -0.11 1.62 -6.95
C PRO A 154 1.36 1.38 -6.63
N ALA A 155 2.23 1.68 -7.59
CA ALA A 155 3.67 1.69 -7.38
C ALA A 155 4.03 2.64 -6.22
N PRO A 156 5.17 2.45 -5.52
CA PRO A 156 5.55 3.31 -4.41
C PRO A 156 5.49 4.81 -4.76
N HIS A 157 5.97 5.21 -5.95
CA HIS A 157 5.83 6.57 -6.47
C HIS A 157 4.38 7.08 -6.50
N GLU A 158 3.46 6.30 -7.06
CA GLU A 158 2.04 6.67 -7.19
C GLU A 158 1.40 6.92 -5.82
N ARG A 159 1.83 6.18 -4.79
CA ARG A 159 1.36 6.35 -3.40
C ARG A 159 1.82 7.64 -2.75
N LEU A 160 2.89 8.25 -3.26
CA LEU A 160 3.43 9.51 -2.75
C LEU A 160 2.92 10.74 -3.52
N LEU A 161 2.24 10.58 -4.66
CA LEU A 161 1.70 11.71 -5.43
C LEU A 161 0.83 12.69 -4.61
N PRO A 162 0.02 12.25 -3.63
CA PRO A 162 -0.69 13.17 -2.73
C PRO A 162 0.20 14.12 -1.91
N LEU A 163 1.50 13.80 -1.76
CA LEU A 163 2.52 14.64 -1.12
C LEU A 163 3.41 15.39 -2.12
N ALA A 164 3.18 15.25 -3.43
CA ALA A 164 4.04 15.86 -4.46
C ALA A 164 4.15 17.39 -4.33
N TRP A 165 3.13 18.04 -3.75
CA TRP A 165 3.11 19.47 -3.52
C TRP A 165 4.23 19.95 -2.56
N LEU A 166 4.73 19.07 -1.67
CA LEU A 166 5.84 19.38 -0.78
C LEU A 166 7.15 19.64 -1.54
N ALA A 167 7.32 19.09 -2.75
CA ALA A 167 8.52 19.29 -3.53
C ALA A 167 8.78 20.78 -3.81
N GLY A 168 10.02 21.21 -3.61
CA GLY A 168 10.47 22.60 -3.75
C GLY A 168 11.12 23.15 -2.49
N ASP A 169 11.41 24.45 -2.52
CA ASP A 169 12.03 25.19 -1.43
C ASP A 169 11.00 25.98 -0.64
N TRP A 170 11.12 25.92 0.68
CA TRP A 170 10.19 26.50 1.63
C TRP A 170 10.93 27.20 2.76
N VAL A 171 10.25 28.18 3.37
CA VAL A 171 10.77 28.95 4.49
C VAL A 171 9.67 29.22 5.52
N ASP A 172 10.04 29.07 6.78
CA ASP A 172 9.34 29.66 7.93
C ASP A 172 10.31 30.66 8.58
N GLU A 173 9.87 31.90 8.75
CA GLU A 173 10.70 32.99 9.24
C GLU A 173 9.92 33.83 10.24
N ASN A 174 10.53 34.02 11.40
CA ASN A 174 10.09 34.97 12.41
C ASN A 174 11.29 35.85 12.84
N ALA A 175 11.06 36.76 13.80
CA ALA A 175 12.07 37.72 14.24
C ALA A 175 13.35 37.07 14.83
N GLU A 176 13.28 35.83 15.30
CA GLU A 176 14.37 35.16 16.03
C GLU A 176 15.00 34.00 15.26
N SER A 177 14.22 33.32 14.43
CA SER A 177 14.61 32.10 13.73
C SER A 177 14.12 32.02 12.29
N VAL A 178 14.95 31.43 11.44
CA VAL A 178 14.59 31.06 10.06
C VAL A 178 14.79 29.56 9.90
N VAL A 179 13.75 28.86 9.45
CA VAL A 179 13.79 27.44 9.07
C VAL A 179 13.70 27.34 7.56
N LEU A 180 14.75 26.80 6.95
CA LEU A 180 14.78 26.51 5.51
C LEU A 180 14.49 25.04 5.29
N MET A 181 13.56 24.73 4.41
CA MET A 181 13.18 23.36 4.04
C MET A 181 13.32 23.17 2.53
N ASN A 182 14.18 22.24 2.11
CA ASN A 182 14.26 21.79 0.73
C ASN A 182 13.64 20.40 0.62
N CYS A 183 12.73 20.19 -0.31
CA CYS A 183 12.13 18.89 -0.58
C CYS A 183 12.28 18.53 -2.06
N ARG A 184 12.68 17.29 -2.34
CA ARG A 184 12.88 16.78 -3.70
C ARG A 184 12.56 15.30 -3.76
N TRP A 185 12.24 14.82 -4.95
CA TRP A 185 12.14 13.38 -5.19
C TRP A 185 13.51 12.70 -5.10
N SER A 186 13.55 11.45 -4.66
CA SER A 186 14.69 10.57 -4.93
C SER A 186 14.84 10.32 -6.43
N GLU A 187 16.02 9.90 -6.88
CA GLU A 187 16.30 9.65 -8.30
C GLU A 187 15.33 8.64 -8.93
N ASP A 188 14.89 7.65 -8.16
CA ASP A 188 13.93 6.62 -8.57
C ASP A 188 12.46 7.03 -8.39
N GLY A 189 12.21 8.22 -7.83
CA GLY A 189 10.86 8.75 -7.57
C GLY A 189 10.10 8.06 -6.43
N ASN A 190 10.69 7.11 -5.71
CA ASN A 190 9.98 6.32 -4.70
C ASN A 190 9.95 6.96 -3.31
N PHE A 191 10.70 8.06 -3.12
CA PHE A 191 10.77 8.78 -1.86
C PHE A 191 10.74 10.30 -2.08
N LEU A 192 10.20 11.03 -1.10
CA LEU A 192 10.49 12.45 -0.93
C LEU A 192 11.62 12.60 0.08
N LEU A 193 12.63 13.38 -0.27
CA LEU A 193 13.83 13.65 0.50
C LEU A 193 13.78 15.11 0.92
N MET A 194 13.84 15.35 2.23
CA MET A 194 13.64 16.65 2.84
C MET A 194 14.85 17.03 3.68
N ASP A 195 15.36 18.22 3.50
CA ASP A 195 16.49 18.76 4.24
C ASP A 195 16.06 20.06 4.94
N TYR A 196 16.16 20.10 6.27
CA TYR A 196 15.86 21.27 7.10
C TYR A 196 17.16 21.91 7.58
N THR A 197 17.20 23.24 7.61
CA THR A 197 18.26 24.02 8.24
C THR A 197 17.64 25.11 9.10
N VAL A 198 17.85 25.03 10.41
CA VAL A 198 17.42 26.06 11.37
C VAL A 198 18.54 27.06 11.57
N LYS A 199 18.24 28.35 11.40
CA LYS A 199 19.14 29.45 11.70
C LYS A 199 18.56 30.30 12.83
N ILE A 200 19.37 30.56 13.85
CA ILE A 200 19.03 31.49 14.94
C ILE A 200 20.02 32.65 14.85
N GLN A 201 19.51 33.89 14.84
CA GLN A 201 20.35 35.08 14.64
C GLN A 201 21.29 34.96 13.42
N GLY A 202 20.78 34.38 12.33
CA GLY A 202 21.52 34.17 11.08
C GLY A 202 22.56 33.05 11.08
N ARG A 203 22.83 32.39 12.20
CA ARG A 203 23.79 31.26 12.29
C ARG A 203 23.07 29.92 12.19
N PRO A 204 23.50 28.99 11.32
CA PRO A 204 22.98 27.62 11.32
C PRO A 204 23.21 26.96 12.68
N THR A 205 22.13 26.44 13.27
CA THR A 205 22.14 25.84 14.61
C THR A 205 21.80 24.36 14.60
N MET A 206 21.03 23.90 13.59
CA MET A 206 20.59 22.52 13.48
C MET A 206 20.31 22.17 12.02
N LYS A 207 20.63 20.94 11.63
CA LYS A 207 20.21 20.36 10.35
C LYS A 207 19.51 19.03 10.59
N THR A 208 18.45 18.78 9.84
CA THR A 208 17.70 17.53 9.87
C THR A 208 17.53 17.04 8.45
N SER A 209 17.83 15.76 8.22
CA SER A 209 17.49 15.08 6.97
C SER A 209 16.31 14.16 7.22
N GLN A 210 15.28 14.23 6.37
CA GLN A 210 14.08 13.42 6.45
C GLN A 210 13.81 12.72 5.12
N ARG A 211 13.28 11.51 5.19
CA ARG A 211 12.81 10.72 4.04
C ARG A 211 11.37 10.34 4.26
N ILE A 212 10.50 10.52 3.28
CA ILE A 212 9.11 10.03 3.26
C ILE A 212 8.99 8.95 2.20
N GLY A 213 8.33 7.85 2.52
CA GLY A 213 8.12 6.70 1.63
C GLY A 213 6.87 5.90 2.00
N TRP A 214 6.54 4.94 1.14
CA TRP A 214 5.51 3.94 1.43
C TRP A 214 6.09 2.83 2.31
N ASP A 215 5.43 2.53 3.43
CA ASP A 215 5.68 1.36 4.26
C ASP A 215 4.73 0.23 3.81
N PRO A 216 5.21 -0.76 3.04
CA PRO A 216 4.37 -1.85 2.56
C PRO A 216 3.96 -2.83 3.68
N LEU A 217 4.71 -2.88 4.79
CA LEU A 217 4.38 -3.75 5.92
C LEU A 217 3.12 -3.27 6.65
N HIS A 218 3.01 -1.96 6.83
CA HIS A 218 1.89 -1.33 7.55
C HIS A 218 0.89 -0.63 6.63
N GLN A 219 1.08 -0.75 5.31
CA GLN A 219 0.30 -0.15 4.24
C GLN A 219 -0.04 1.32 4.48
N ARG A 220 0.99 2.14 4.77
CA ARG A 220 0.83 3.58 5.02
C ARG A 220 2.06 4.37 4.62
N LEU A 221 1.91 5.68 4.50
CA LEU A 221 3.06 6.58 4.36
C LEU A 221 3.80 6.71 5.69
N ARG A 222 5.13 6.64 5.62
CA ARG A 222 6.04 6.74 6.75
C ARG A 222 7.17 7.69 6.42
N SER A 223 7.71 8.37 7.43
CA SER A 223 8.92 9.14 7.30
C SER A 223 9.95 8.80 8.36
N TRP A 224 11.23 9.04 8.06
CA TRP A 224 12.35 8.90 8.98
C TRP A 224 13.13 10.20 9.00
N ALA A 225 13.59 10.63 10.16
CA ALA A 225 14.36 11.85 10.36
C ALA A 225 15.68 11.54 11.07
N PHE A 226 16.73 12.28 10.71
CA PHE A 226 18.07 12.18 11.29
C PHE A 226 18.63 13.58 11.49
N ASP A 227 18.94 13.92 12.72
CA ASP A 227 19.45 15.21 13.14
C ASP A 227 20.97 15.22 13.16
N SER A 228 21.56 16.37 12.85
CA SER A 228 23.02 16.54 12.75
C SER A 228 23.77 16.33 14.07
N ASP A 229 23.06 16.33 15.19
CA ASP A 229 23.61 16.07 16.53
C ASP A 229 23.56 14.58 16.92
N GLY A 230 23.02 13.73 16.05
CA GLY A 230 22.87 12.29 16.28
C GLY A 230 21.47 11.87 16.73
N GLY A 231 20.53 12.80 16.86
CA GLY A 231 19.12 12.47 17.06
C GLY A 231 18.53 11.75 15.84
N TYR A 232 17.51 10.92 16.06
CA TYR A 232 16.81 10.24 14.96
C TYR A 232 15.35 9.99 15.32
N GLY A 233 14.49 9.81 14.31
CA GLY A 233 13.08 9.55 14.52
C GLY A 233 12.36 9.00 13.31
N ASP A 234 11.08 8.70 13.49
CA ASP A 234 10.19 8.28 12.42
C ASP A 234 8.75 8.76 12.66
N ALA A 235 7.92 8.78 11.64
CA ALA A 235 6.53 9.20 11.78
C ALA A 235 5.64 8.48 10.78
N HIS A 236 4.38 8.24 11.15
CA HIS A 236 3.38 7.73 10.22
C HIS A 236 2.42 8.84 9.82
N TRP A 237 2.01 8.82 8.55
CA TRP A 237 1.19 9.84 7.92
C TRP A 237 -0.19 9.28 7.63
N THR A 238 -1.21 10.05 7.94
CA THR A 238 -2.62 9.71 7.71
C THR A 238 -3.27 10.86 6.96
N ALA A 239 -3.77 10.59 5.76
CA ALA A 239 -4.52 11.57 5.00
C ALA A 239 -5.86 11.85 5.71
N ILE A 240 -6.23 13.13 5.74
CA ILE A 240 -7.53 13.64 6.18
C ILE A 240 -8.05 14.61 5.12
N ASP A 241 -9.32 15.00 5.20
CA ASP A 241 -9.99 15.82 4.18
C ASP A 241 -9.24 17.12 3.82
N THR A 242 -8.56 17.72 4.81
CA THR A 242 -7.86 19.01 4.64
C THR A 242 -6.34 18.87 4.52
N GLY A 243 -5.77 17.66 4.62
CA GLY A 243 -4.33 17.49 4.62
C GLY A 243 -3.87 16.20 5.31
N TRP A 244 -2.96 16.34 6.27
CA TRP A 244 -2.25 15.21 6.86
C TRP A 244 -2.16 15.32 8.37
N VAL A 245 -2.41 14.20 9.04
CA VAL A 245 -2.00 13.99 10.43
C VAL A 245 -0.72 13.17 10.44
N VAL A 246 0.29 13.65 11.13
CA VAL A 246 1.59 13.00 11.27
C VAL A 246 1.84 12.74 12.75
N LYS A 247 1.94 11.47 13.15
CA LYS A 247 2.33 11.12 14.52
C LYS A 247 3.76 10.64 14.51
N SER A 248 4.61 11.29 15.28
CA SER A 248 6.06 11.23 15.10
C SER A 248 6.79 10.86 16.37
N SER A 249 7.83 10.04 16.24
CA SER A 249 8.68 9.27 17.17
C SER A 249 10.16 9.67 17.03
N ALA A 250 10.98 9.81 18.09
CA ALA A 250 12.39 10.28 18.03
C ALA A 250 13.25 10.16 19.31
N VAL A 251 14.52 9.82 19.17
CA VAL A 251 15.49 9.74 20.27
C VAL A 251 16.53 10.83 20.12
N LEU A 252 16.84 11.53 21.21
CA LEU A 252 17.83 12.60 21.27
C LEU A 252 19.24 12.02 21.49
N PRO A 253 20.30 12.80 21.24
CA PRO A 253 21.67 12.37 21.48
C PRO A 253 21.96 11.97 22.93
N ASP A 254 21.22 12.52 23.90
CA ASP A 254 21.34 12.21 25.32
C ASP A 254 20.46 11.02 25.78
N GLY A 255 19.75 10.38 24.84
CA GLY A 255 18.87 9.25 25.08
C GLY A 255 17.46 9.62 25.53
N GLN A 256 17.14 10.91 25.68
CA GLN A 256 15.76 11.32 25.93
C GLN A 256 14.87 11.01 24.73
N THR A 257 13.61 10.70 25.01
CA THR A 257 12.54 10.54 24.03
C THR A 257 11.67 11.81 24.04
N GLY A 258 10.58 11.84 23.30
CA GLY A 258 9.62 12.95 23.28
C GLY A 258 8.31 12.55 22.60
N SER A 259 7.46 13.52 22.21
CA SER A 259 6.30 13.33 21.34
C SER A 259 5.88 14.48 20.47
N ALA A 260 5.19 14.18 19.36
CA ALA A 260 4.34 15.15 18.67
C ALA A 260 3.29 14.50 17.75
N THR A 261 2.12 15.14 17.70
CA THR A 261 1.13 15.03 16.62
C THR A 261 1.18 16.32 15.80
N LEU A 262 1.37 16.22 14.50
CA LEU A 262 1.38 17.36 13.58
C LEU A 262 0.17 17.30 12.65
N PHE A 263 -0.43 18.46 12.38
CA PHE A 263 -1.36 18.65 11.27
C PHE A 263 -0.68 19.49 10.20
N ILE A 264 -0.67 19.00 8.98
CA ILE A 264 -0.06 19.66 7.82
C ILE A 264 -1.16 19.86 6.78
N GLU A 265 -1.46 21.12 6.50
CA GLU A 265 -2.56 21.53 5.63
C GLU A 265 -2.03 22.40 4.48
N PRO A 266 -2.02 21.90 3.23
CA PRO A 266 -1.72 22.73 2.08
C PRO A 266 -2.82 23.79 1.93
N VAL A 267 -2.45 25.07 1.91
CA VAL A 267 -3.41 26.18 1.73
C VAL A 267 -3.53 26.53 0.27
N ASP A 268 -2.39 26.67 -0.40
CA ASP A 268 -2.30 26.89 -1.84
C ASP A 268 -0.94 26.41 -2.36
N LYS A 269 -0.64 26.68 -3.63
CA LYS A 269 0.60 26.22 -4.26
C LYS A 269 1.86 26.78 -3.58
N ASP A 270 1.79 27.95 -2.93
CA ASP A 270 2.91 28.67 -2.34
C ASP A 270 2.89 28.69 -0.80
N LYS A 271 1.91 28.04 -0.16
CA LYS A 271 1.72 28.08 1.30
C LYS A 271 1.12 26.80 1.88
N PHE A 272 1.63 26.39 3.03
CA PHE A 272 0.96 25.41 3.88
C PHE A 272 1.06 25.81 5.35
N VAL A 273 0.15 25.29 6.17
CA VAL A 273 0.13 25.51 7.62
C VAL A 273 0.53 24.22 8.31
N MET A 274 1.39 24.33 9.33
CA MET A 274 1.75 23.24 10.21
C MET A 274 1.36 23.59 11.65
N ARG A 275 0.66 22.67 12.31
CA ARG A 275 0.25 22.80 13.70
C ARG A 275 0.78 21.62 14.49
N GLY A 276 1.40 21.87 15.65
CA GLY A 276 1.91 20.83 16.53
C GLY A 276 1.13 20.75 17.84
N PHE A 277 0.75 19.54 18.22
CA PHE A 277 0.01 19.19 19.43
C PHE A 277 0.62 17.99 20.15
N ASP A 278 0.18 17.73 21.38
CA ASP A 278 0.57 16.57 22.21
C ASP A 278 2.10 16.41 22.27
N ARG A 279 2.79 17.53 22.44
CA ARG A 279 4.24 17.58 22.30
C ARG A 279 4.91 17.23 23.61
N ILE A 280 5.81 16.25 23.61
CA ILE A 280 6.51 15.76 24.80
C ILE A 280 8.02 15.80 24.56
N LEU A 281 8.82 16.05 25.59
CA LEU A 281 10.27 15.88 25.59
C LEU A 281 10.67 15.35 26.97
N GLY A 282 11.17 14.12 27.03
CA GLY A 282 11.37 13.40 28.28
C GLY A 282 10.05 13.28 29.04
N ASP A 283 9.98 13.93 30.20
CA ASP A 283 8.81 14.01 31.07
C ASP A 283 8.01 15.32 30.93
N THR A 284 8.43 16.21 30.03
CA THR A 284 7.93 17.57 29.93
C THR A 284 7.04 17.77 28.71
N THR A 285 5.82 18.24 28.92
CA THR A 285 4.94 18.72 27.84
C THR A 285 5.43 20.05 27.28
N LYS A 286 5.38 20.21 25.96
CA LYS A 286 5.68 21.45 25.24
C LYS A 286 4.42 22.09 24.74
N ASP A 287 4.45 23.42 24.62
CA ASP A 287 3.32 24.19 24.10
C ASP A 287 3.00 23.82 22.65
N ASP A 288 1.71 23.88 22.35
CA ASP A 288 1.19 23.80 21.00
C ASP A 288 1.68 24.99 20.18
N TYR A 289 1.79 24.79 18.87
CA TYR A 289 2.19 25.87 17.97
C TYR A 289 1.46 25.79 16.64
N GLU A 290 1.39 26.93 15.96
CA GLU A 290 0.98 27.05 14.56
C GLU A 290 2.01 27.89 13.82
N VAL A 291 2.45 27.40 12.66
CA VAL A 291 3.33 28.12 11.74
C VAL A 291 2.78 28.07 10.33
N THR A 292 2.97 29.17 9.60
CA THR A 292 2.68 29.24 8.16
C THR A 292 3.98 29.19 7.41
N ILE A 293 4.15 28.16 6.59
CA ILE A 293 5.35 27.93 5.79
C ILE A 293 5.05 28.36 4.36
N VAL A 294 5.92 29.20 3.80
CA VAL A 294 5.76 29.78 2.46
C VAL A 294 6.85 29.31 1.52
N ARG A 295 6.55 29.22 0.23
CA ARG A 295 7.57 28.90 -0.78
C ARG A 295 8.64 29.98 -0.79
N ARG A 296 9.88 29.54 -0.92
CA ARG A 296 11.00 30.45 -1.08
C ARG A 296 10.92 31.09 -2.48
N PRO A 297 10.91 32.42 -2.60
CA PRO A 297 10.94 33.06 -3.90
C PRO A 297 12.25 32.73 -4.63
N PRO A 298 12.24 32.69 -5.97
CA PRO A 298 13.45 32.48 -6.74
C PRO A 298 14.48 33.56 -6.38
N PRO A 299 15.79 33.23 -6.36
CA PRO A 299 16.81 34.25 -6.19
C PRO A 299 16.64 35.32 -7.28
N PRO A 300 16.92 36.60 -6.97
CA PRO A 300 16.84 37.66 -7.97
C PRO A 300 17.69 37.29 -9.18
N SER A 301 17.12 37.46 -10.38
CA SER A 301 17.86 37.31 -11.63
C SER A 301 18.95 38.37 -11.70
N ASN A 302 20.21 37.93 -11.74
CA ASN A 302 21.35 38.77 -12.12
C ASN A 302 21.28 39.09 -13.62
#